data_AF-A0A6L4ZJN5-F1
#
_entry.id   AF-A0A6L4ZJN5-F1
#
_cell.length_a   1.000
_cell.length_b   1.000
_cell.length_c   1.000
_cell.angle_alpha   90.00
_cell.angle_beta   90.00
_cell.angle_gamma   90.00
#
_symmetry.space_group_name_H-M   'P 1'
#
loop_
_entity.id
_entity.type
_entity.pdbx_description
1 polymer ?
#
loop_
_entity_poly.entity_id
_entity_poly.type
_entity_poly.pdbx_seq_one_letter_code
_entity_poly.pdbx_strand_id
1 'polypeptide(L)' 'MKPFNQWPLFLVPAVVIIMGTVVNASPTSGTISGTIKDNEDRPLVGAVVRIFSDSEQEAILKTITDKNGRFLAS' A
#
# COMPACT_ATOMS: atom_id res chain seq x y z
N MET A 1 -43.35 -34.25 47.51
CA MET A 1 -42.05 -34.87 47.18
C MET A 1 -41.60 -34.38 45.81
N LYS A 2 -40.49 -33.64 45.74
CA LYS A 2 -39.78 -33.31 44.50
C LYS A 2 -38.29 -33.39 44.82
N PRO A 3 -37.49 -34.25 44.16
CA PRO A 3 -36.07 -34.05 44.15
C PRO A 3 -35.69 -33.06 43.05
N PHE A 4 -34.93 -32.08 43.50
CA PHE A 4 -34.41 -30.90 42.85
C PHE A 4 -33.35 -31.29 41.80
N ASN A 5 -33.77 -31.58 40.57
CA ASN A 5 -32.85 -31.61 39.44
C ASN A 5 -32.69 -30.19 38.88
N GLN A 6 -32.08 -29.31 39.67
CA GLN A 6 -31.51 -28.06 39.16
C GLN A 6 -29.99 -28.21 39.25
N TRP A 7 -29.42 -28.72 38.16
CA TRP A 7 -27.98 -28.60 37.94
C TRP A 7 -27.62 -27.12 37.97
N PRO A 8 -26.51 -26.70 38.60
CA PRO A 8 -26.14 -25.30 38.56
C PRO A 8 -25.93 -24.90 37.09
N LEU A 9 -26.68 -23.90 36.64
CA LEU A 9 -26.41 -23.20 35.41
C LEU A 9 -25.01 -22.60 35.54
N PHE A 10 -23.99 -23.30 35.07
CA PHE A 10 -22.66 -22.72 34.93
C PHE A 10 -22.80 -21.63 33.85
N LEU A 11 -23.00 -20.40 34.29
CA LEU A 11 -22.77 -19.21 33.48
C LEU A 11 -21.30 -19.28 33.07
N VAL A 12 -21.01 -19.85 31.90
CA VAL A 12 -19.71 -19.66 31.27
C VAL A 12 -19.62 -18.15 31.05
N PRO A 13 -18.75 -17.40 31.75
CA PRO A 13 -18.62 -15.98 31.47
C PRO A 13 -18.22 -15.89 30.01
N ALA A 14 -19.03 -15.20 29.20
CA ALA A 14 -18.81 -15.04 27.78
C ALA A 14 -17.38 -14.51 27.59
N VAL A 15 -16.46 -15.38 27.18
CA VAL A 15 -15.10 -14.98 26.85
C VAL A 15 -15.22 -14.23 25.53
N VAL A 16 -15.31 -12.91 25.61
CA VAL A 16 -15.18 -12.05 24.43
C VAL A 16 -13.70 -12.07 24.06
N ILE A 17 -13.32 -13.01 23.21
CA ILE A 17 -12.00 -13.01 22.58
C ILE A 17 -12.06 -11.93 21.50
N ILE A 18 -11.54 -10.74 21.81
CA ILE A 18 -11.30 -9.73 20.79
C ILE A 18 -10.12 -10.22 19.96
N MET A 19 -10.40 -10.96 18.88
CA MET A 19 -9.41 -11.24 17.84
C MET A 19 -9.08 -9.89 17.20
N GLY A 20 -7.96 -9.29 17.64
CA GLY A 20 -7.48 -8.03 17.09
C GLY A 20 -7.36 -8.15 15.58
N THR A 21 -7.98 -7.22 14.85
CA THR A 21 -7.81 -7.15 13.41
C THR A 21 -6.44 -6.56 13.13
N VAL A 22 -5.65 -7.21 12.29
CA VAL A 22 -4.44 -6.59 11.77
C VAL A 22 -4.90 -5.56 10.74
N VAL A 23 -4.81 -4.27 11.08
CA VAL A 23 -5.04 -3.18 10.14
C VAL A 23 -3.75 -2.96 9.34
N ASN A 24 -3.66 -3.58 8.17
CA ASN A 24 -2.55 -3.32 7.26
C ASN A 24 -2.79 -1.97 6.57
N ALA A 25 -2.18 -0.91 7.08
CA ALA A 25 -2.11 0.37 6.39
C ALA A 25 -1.05 0.28 5.28
N SER A 26 -1.45 -0.20 4.11
CA SER A 26 -0.62 -0.05 2.91
C SER A 26 -0.77 1.37 2.39
N PRO A 27 0.33 2.08 2.06
CA PRO A 27 0.23 3.38 1.42
C PRO A 27 -0.54 3.24 0.10
N THR A 28 -1.64 3.98 -0.04
CA THR A 28 -2.51 3.95 -1.23
C THR A 28 -1.97 4.82 -2.36
N SER A 29 -0.94 5.63 -2.09
CA SER A 29 -0.28 6.48 -3.09
C SER A 29 1.17 6.73 -2.69
N GLY A 30 1.98 7.04 -3.70
CA GLY A 30 3.39 7.37 -3.54
C GLY A 30 3.85 8.22 -4.71
N THR A 31 4.97 8.91 -4.54
CA THR A 31 5.58 9.72 -5.60
C THR A 31 6.94 9.16 -5.95
N ILE A 32 7.15 8.88 -7.24
CA ILE A 32 8.44 8.50 -7.79
C ILE A 32 9.06 9.77 -8.39
N SER A 33 10.27 10.11 -7.96
CA SER A 33 10.99 11.27 -8.46
C SER A 33 12.44 10.92 -8.75
N GLY A 34 13.06 11.66 -9.66
CA GLY A 34 14.45 11.43 -10.02
C GLY A 34 14.97 12.47 -11.00
N THR A 35 16.21 12.28 -11.43
CA THR A 35 16.86 13.09 -12.47
C THR A 35 17.40 12.14 -13.54
N ILE A 36 17.10 12.43 -14.80
CA ILE A 36 17.58 11.64 -15.94
C ILE A 36 18.67 12.44 -16.64
N LYS A 37 19.81 11.78 -16.89
CA LYS A 37 20.97 12.34 -17.56
C LYS A 37 21.45 11.43 -18.68
N ASP A 38 22.21 11.97 -19.62
CA ASP A 38 22.90 11.21 -20.66
C ASP A 38 24.26 10.67 -20.17
N ASN A 39 25.02 10.03 -21.08
CA ASN A 39 26.32 9.44 -20.78
C ASN A 39 27.42 10.48 -20.47
N GLU A 40 27.17 11.77 -20.72
CA GLU A 40 28.08 12.89 -20.44
C GLU A 40 27.64 13.67 -19.18
N ASP A 41 26.74 13.10 -18.36
CA ASP A 41 26.16 13.70 -17.16
C ASP A 41 25.32 14.97 -17.43
N ARG A 42 24.86 15.18 -18.68
CA ARG A 42 23.98 16.30 -19.04
C ARG A 42 22.51 15.92 -18.79
N PRO A 43 21.68 16.83 -18.26
CA PRO A 43 20.26 16.55 -18.03
C PRO A 43 19.51 16.31 -19.34
N LEU A 44 18.72 15.24 -19.39
CA LEU A 44 17.83 14.97 -20.52
C LEU A 44 16.51 15.73 -20.34
N VAL A 45 16.31 16.79 -21.13
CA VAL A 45 15.13 17.65 -21.08
C VAL A 45 14.05 17.13 -22.03
N GLY A 46 12.79 17.13 -21.59
CA GLY A 46 11.65 16.73 -22.43
C GLY A 46 11.54 15.22 -22.68
N ALA A 47 12.28 14.39 -21.92
CA ALA A 47 12.23 12.95 -22.04
C ALA A 47 10.92 12.42 -21.45
N VAL A 48 10.27 11.49 -22.18
CA VAL A 48 9.07 10.79 -21.71
C VAL A 48 9.48 9.67 -20.76
N VAL A 49 9.06 9.79 -19.51
CA VAL A 49 9.27 8.76 -18.48
C VAL A 49 7.99 7.95 -18.37
N ARG A 50 8.11 6.62 -18.49
CA ARG A 50 7.02 5.66 -18.28
C ARG A 50 7.42 4.71 -17.17
N ILE A 51 6.53 4.55 -16.19
CA ILE A 51 6.73 3.68 -15.03
C ILE A 51 5.78 2.51 -15.20
N PHE A 52 6.29 1.31 -14.99
CA PHE A 52 5.57 0.06 -15.11
C PHE A 52 5.55 -0.64 -13.76
N SER A 53 4.43 -1.28 -13.44
CA SER A 53 4.42 -2.30 -12.40
C SER A 53 5.04 -3.58 -12.95
N ASP A 54 5.67 -4.37 -12.10
CA ASP A 54 6.34 -5.63 -12.52
C ASP A 54 5.37 -6.59 -13.23
N SER A 55 4.08 -6.53 -12.87
CA SER A 55 3.02 -7.36 -13.44
C SER A 55 2.28 -6.75 -14.64
N GLU A 56 2.57 -5.50 -15.01
CA GLU A 56 1.78 -4.77 -16.03
C GLU A 56 2.62 -4.44 -17.27
N GLN A 57 2.07 -4.77 -18.45
CA GLN A 57 2.66 -4.39 -19.74
C GLN A 57 2.51 -2.89 -20.04
N GLU A 58 1.48 -2.26 -19.48
CA GLU A 58 1.17 -0.86 -19.70
C GLU A 58 1.76 0.02 -18.60
N ALA A 59 2.05 1.27 -18.95
CA ALA A 59 2.62 2.21 -18.00
C ALA A 59 1.55 2.67 -17.00
N ILE A 60 1.81 2.44 -15.71
CA ILE A 60 0.94 2.91 -14.62
C ILE A 60 1.06 4.42 -14.41
N LEU A 61 2.20 5.02 -14.75
CA LEU A 61 2.43 6.47 -14.68
C LEU A 61 3.26 6.95 -15.87
N LYS A 62 3.00 8.19 -16.29
CA LYS A 62 3.74 8.88 -17.35
C LYS A 62 4.02 10.32 -16.95
N THR A 63 5.26 10.77 -17.16
CA THR A 63 5.67 12.16 -16.91
C THR A 63 6.72 12.60 -17.93
N ILE A 64 7.11 13.87 -17.88
CA ILE A 64 8.11 14.48 -18.77
C ILE A 64 9.16 15.18 -17.90
N THR A 65 10.44 15.02 -18.26
CA THR A 65 11.53 15.69 -17.54
C THR A 65 11.55 17.20 -17.80
N ASP A 66 11.84 17.97 -16.75
CA ASP A 66 11.99 19.42 -16.81
C ASP A 66 13.34 19.86 -17.42
N LYS A 67 13.59 21.17 -17.44
CA LYS A 67 14.84 21.78 -17.95
C LYS A 67 16.12 21.32 -17.21
N ASN A 68 15.99 20.73 -16.04
CA ASN A 68 17.09 20.20 -15.24
C ASN A 68 17.12 18.65 -15.30
N GLY A 69 16.33 18.03 -16.18
CA GLY A 69 16.21 16.58 -16.28
C GLY A 69 15.42 15.94 -15.15
N ARG A 70 14.77 16.73 -14.28
CA ARG A 70 14.04 16.22 -13.11
C ARG A 70 12.65 15.78 -13.51
N PHE A 71 12.15 14.73 -12.88
CA PHE A 71 10.79 14.27 -13.04
C PHE A 71 10.13 13.98 -11.68
N LEU A 72 8.80 14.06 -11.67
CA LEU A 72 7.93 13.67 -10.58
C LEU A 72 6.72 12.95 -11.19
N ALA A 73 6.42 11.76 -10.68
CA ALA A 73 5.29 10.93 -11.09
C ALA A 73 4.53 10.45 -9.85
N SER A 74 3.22 10.68 -9.83
CA SER A 74 2.31 10.38 -8.71
C SER A 74 0.93 10.04 -9.23
#